data_AF-A0A139XBH6-F1
#
_entry.id   AF-A0A139XBH6-F1
#
_cell.length_a   1.000
_cell.length_b   1.000
_cell.length_c   1.000
_cell.angle_alpha   90.00
_cell.angle_beta   90.00
_cell.angle_gamma   90.00
#
_symmetry.space_group_name_H-M   'P 1'
#
loop_
_entity.id
_entity.type
_entity.pdbx_description
1 polymer ?
#
loop_
_entity_poly.entity_id
_entity_poly.type
_entity_poly.pdbx_seq_one_letter_code
_entity_poly.pdbx_strand_id
1 'polypeptide(L)'
;MRTLIKLIIYIGDRKEERFLRLLAKLEFGVAIFCEKLSRMAHEEGYYNLSKMLAEHAKQEEKHGRMLSSLVDGCDRISLNGQTGHWFHLKRSNGQDILKTRNNRDSKAEVATLSWDSVAYPGERIEGEYEALDGISQRYFSLRLLFGGHKPADFSWADRLAFMHCLELRTKEFYEMLSTQSKLETLRAISSQIAIDEKEHGDYLKYALTSFSELPASHIEKWQFRLYCSLWGLLVDGWRYL
;
A
#
# COMPACT_ATOMS: atom_id res chain seq x y z
N MET A 1 11.99 -16.87 5.43
CA MET A 1 11.54 -15.59 4.83
C MET A 1 11.75 -15.57 3.32
N ARG A 2 12.98 -15.47 2.78
CA ARG A 2 13.22 -15.51 1.31
C ARG A 2 12.47 -16.62 0.56
N THR A 3 12.44 -17.86 1.07
CA THR A 3 11.68 -18.97 0.46
C THR A 3 10.17 -18.69 0.31
N LEU A 4 9.57 -17.97 1.27
CA LEU A 4 8.16 -17.57 1.23
C LEU A 4 7.94 -16.49 0.17
N ILE A 5 8.84 -15.50 0.07
CA ILE A 5 8.81 -14.48 -0.98
C ILE A 5 8.92 -15.13 -2.37
N LYS A 6 9.84 -16.10 -2.57
CA LYS A 6 9.92 -16.88 -3.82
C LYS A 6 8.60 -17.60 -4.15
N LEU A 7 7.95 -18.19 -3.14
CA LEU A 7 6.68 -18.89 -3.33
C LEU A 7 5.56 -17.92 -3.74
N ILE A 8 5.48 -16.73 -3.12
CA ILE A 8 4.51 -15.69 -3.47
C ILE A 8 4.72 -15.24 -4.93
N ILE A 9 5.96 -14.92 -5.31
CA ILE A 9 6.31 -14.53 -6.69
C ILE A 9 5.96 -15.66 -7.67
N TYR A 10 6.34 -16.89 -7.37
CA TYR A 10 6.06 -18.05 -8.22
C TYR A 10 4.56 -18.33 -8.43
N ILE A 11 3.74 -18.10 -7.40
CA ILE A 11 2.28 -18.20 -7.50
C ILE A 11 1.70 -17.00 -8.29
N GLY A 12 2.24 -15.80 -8.07
CA GLY A 12 1.87 -14.57 -8.77
C GLY A 12 2.10 -14.65 -10.29
N ASP A 13 3.30 -15.04 -10.72
CA ASP A 13 3.69 -15.20 -12.12
C ASP A 13 2.80 -16.19 -12.91
N ARG A 14 2.09 -17.12 -12.23
CA ARG A 14 1.10 -18.01 -12.88
C ARG A 14 -0.19 -17.28 -13.29
N LYS A 15 -0.42 -16.06 -12.79
CA LYS A 15 -1.58 -15.20 -13.10
C LYS A 15 -1.11 -13.75 -13.25
N GLU A 16 -0.08 -13.55 -14.07
CA GLU A 16 0.70 -12.31 -14.26
C GLU A 16 -0.14 -11.02 -14.19
N GLU A 17 -1.20 -10.90 -15.00
CA GLU A 17 -2.06 -9.72 -15.03
C GLU A 17 -2.70 -9.40 -13.66
N ARG A 18 -3.18 -10.43 -12.93
CA ARG A 18 -3.76 -10.26 -11.59
C ARG A 18 -2.68 -9.95 -10.56
N PHE A 19 -1.47 -10.45 -10.75
CA PHE A 19 -0.34 -10.17 -9.89
C PHE A 19 0.15 -8.73 -10.07
N LEU A 20 0.33 -8.26 -11.30
CA LEU A 20 0.61 -6.85 -11.62
C LEU A 20 -0.43 -5.89 -11.04
N ARG A 21 -1.72 -6.22 -11.18
CA ARG A 21 -2.83 -5.45 -10.56
C ARG A 21 -2.74 -5.45 -9.04
N LEU A 22 -2.37 -6.57 -8.40
CA LEU A 22 -2.18 -6.64 -6.94
C LEU A 22 -1.01 -5.77 -6.49
N LEU A 23 0.15 -5.85 -7.17
CA LEU A 23 1.32 -5.04 -6.84
C LEU A 23 1.00 -3.55 -6.97
N ALA A 24 0.43 -3.11 -8.09
CA ALA A 24 0.03 -1.71 -8.28
C ALA A 24 -0.91 -1.22 -7.17
N LYS A 25 -1.85 -2.05 -6.70
CA LYS A 25 -2.75 -1.72 -5.58
C LYS A 25 -2.03 -1.61 -4.23
N LEU A 26 -0.99 -2.42 -3.99
CA LEU A 26 -0.20 -2.31 -2.77
C LEU A 26 0.51 -0.95 -2.73
N GLU A 27 1.20 -0.55 -3.80
CA GLU A 27 1.83 0.77 -3.91
C GLU A 27 0.82 1.91 -3.68
N PHE A 28 -0.34 1.88 -4.35
CA PHE A 28 -1.39 2.90 -4.12
C PHE A 28 -1.93 2.87 -2.68
N GLY A 29 -1.89 1.73 -2.00
CA GLY A 29 -2.23 1.61 -0.58
C GLY A 29 -1.21 2.27 0.34
N VAL A 30 0.09 2.08 0.07
CA VAL A 30 1.16 2.78 0.79
C VAL A 30 1.08 4.29 0.51
N ALA A 31 0.82 4.71 -0.73
CA ALA A 31 0.59 6.11 -1.09
C ALA A 31 -0.52 6.78 -0.26
N ILE A 32 -1.70 6.14 -0.18
CA ILE A 32 -2.83 6.63 0.65
C ILE A 32 -2.43 6.70 2.14
N PHE A 33 -1.71 5.70 2.63
CA PHE A 33 -1.28 5.66 4.02
C PHE A 33 -0.30 6.80 4.36
N CYS A 34 0.68 7.05 3.50
CA CYS A 34 1.59 8.18 3.61
C CYS A 34 0.86 9.54 3.48
N GLU A 35 -0.14 9.67 2.61
CA GLU A 35 -0.98 10.88 2.51
C GLU A 35 -1.81 11.12 3.79
N LYS A 36 -2.33 10.06 4.42
CA LYS A 36 -3.01 10.16 5.73
C LYS A 36 -2.05 10.59 6.84
N LEU A 37 -0.90 9.94 6.96
CA LEU A 37 0.11 10.34 7.95
C LEU A 37 0.62 11.76 7.69
N SER A 38 0.77 12.17 6.44
CA SER A 38 1.16 13.54 6.07
C SER A 38 0.18 14.59 6.62
N ARG A 39 -1.13 14.35 6.51
CA ARG A 39 -2.16 15.26 7.05
C ARG A 39 -2.18 15.27 8.57
N MET A 40 -2.13 14.10 9.21
CA MET A 40 -2.01 14.01 10.68
C MET A 40 -0.76 14.74 11.20
N ALA A 41 0.39 14.56 10.54
CA ALA A 41 1.61 15.28 10.87
C ALA A 41 1.48 16.80 10.67
N HIS A 42 0.67 17.26 9.72
CA HIS A 42 0.40 18.69 9.53
C HIS A 42 -0.47 19.26 10.67
N GLU A 43 -1.56 18.56 11.00
CA GLU A 43 -2.51 18.92 12.07
C GLU A 43 -1.83 18.91 13.45
N GLU A 44 -0.93 17.97 13.69
CA GLU A 44 -0.11 17.86 14.91
C GLU A 44 1.12 18.82 14.90
N GLY A 45 1.31 19.65 13.86
CA GLY A 45 2.36 20.68 13.78
C GLY A 45 3.75 20.20 13.34
N TYR A 46 3.90 18.93 12.99
CA TYR A 46 5.14 18.31 12.48
C TYR A 46 5.36 18.58 10.98
N TYR A 47 5.40 19.86 10.58
CA TYR A 47 5.42 20.27 9.16
C TYR A 47 6.52 19.63 8.28
N ASN A 48 7.72 19.43 8.83
CA ASN A 48 8.82 18.77 8.10
C ASN A 48 8.52 17.29 7.83
N LEU A 49 7.93 16.59 8.80
CA LEU A 49 7.49 15.21 8.66
C LEU A 49 6.32 15.11 7.67
N SER A 50 5.33 16.00 7.79
CA SER A 50 4.22 16.13 6.84
C SER A 50 4.72 16.26 5.40
N LYS A 51 5.65 17.18 5.13
CA LYS A 51 6.24 17.38 3.80
C LYS A 51 6.98 16.14 3.29
N MET A 52 7.72 15.45 4.15
CA MET A 52 8.45 14.22 3.77
C MET A 52 7.48 13.08 3.42
N LEU A 53 6.46 12.85 4.25
CA LEU A 53 5.41 11.85 3.99
C LEU A 53 4.57 12.18 2.74
N ALA A 54 4.33 13.46 2.46
CA ALA A 54 3.65 13.90 1.24
C ALA A 54 4.48 13.64 -0.03
N GLU A 55 5.80 13.73 0.04
CA GLU A 55 6.67 13.41 -1.09
C GLU A 55 6.79 11.89 -1.29
N HIS A 56 6.95 11.15 -0.19
CA HIS A 56 6.93 9.69 -0.17
C HIS A 56 5.63 9.15 -0.80
N ALA A 57 4.46 9.68 -0.43
CA ALA A 57 3.17 9.32 -1.04
C ALA A 57 3.14 9.44 -2.58
N LYS A 58 3.82 10.45 -3.15
CA LYS A 58 3.90 10.62 -4.62
C LYS A 58 4.83 9.61 -5.28
N GLN A 59 5.88 9.17 -4.59
CA GLN A 59 6.78 8.14 -5.12
C GLN A 59 6.06 6.78 -5.16
N GLU A 60 5.31 6.43 -4.13
CA GLU A 60 4.46 5.22 -4.13
C GLU A 60 3.33 5.30 -5.17
N GLU A 61 2.73 6.49 -5.36
CA GLU A 61 1.81 6.71 -6.47
C GLU A 61 2.48 6.46 -7.83
N LYS A 62 3.72 6.92 -8.01
CA LYS A 62 4.53 6.67 -9.20
C LYS A 62 4.82 5.17 -9.38
N HIS A 63 5.14 4.42 -8.32
CA HIS A 63 5.31 2.97 -8.37
C HIS A 63 4.01 2.27 -8.83
N GLY A 64 2.88 2.63 -8.22
CA GLY A 64 1.56 2.13 -8.60
C GLY A 64 1.20 2.41 -10.07
N ARG A 65 1.52 3.62 -10.56
CA ARG A 65 1.37 4.00 -11.98
C ARG A 65 2.30 3.20 -12.90
N MET A 66 3.57 2.97 -12.52
CA MET A 66 4.53 2.17 -13.28
C MET A 66 4.04 0.72 -13.42
N LEU A 67 3.61 0.09 -12.34
CA LEU A 67 3.07 -1.27 -12.36
C LEU A 67 1.73 -1.36 -13.11
N SER A 68 0.81 -0.41 -12.90
CA SER A 68 -0.46 -0.37 -13.64
C SER A 68 -0.28 -0.11 -15.14
N SER A 69 0.87 0.42 -15.58
CA SER A 69 1.17 0.62 -17.01
C SER A 69 1.46 -0.69 -17.75
N LEU A 70 1.86 -1.74 -17.03
CA LEU A 70 2.12 -3.09 -17.57
C LEU A 70 0.84 -3.92 -17.78
N VAL A 71 -0.32 -3.45 -17.31
CA VAL A 71 -1.59 -4.14 -17.46
C VAL A 71 -2.24 -3.75 -18.78
N ASP A 72 -2.22 -4.67 -19.74
CA ASP A 72 -2.77 -4.45 -21.07
C ASP A 72 -4.31 -4.48 -21.04
N GLY A 73 -4.90 -3.33 -21.35
CA GLY A 73 -6.34 -3.17 -21.51
C GLY A 73 -7.18 -3.20 -20.22
N CYS A 74 -8.42 -2.77 -20.39
CA CYS A 74 -9.55 -3.02 -19.49
C CYS A 74 -9.63 -2.30 -18.15
N ASP A 75 -8.59 -2.20 -17.31
CA ASP A 75 -8.74 -1.63 -15.95
C ASP A 75 -7.47 -0.90 -15.45
N ARG A 76 -7.15 0.26 -16.04
CA ARG A 76 -6.07 1.11 -15.51
C ARG A 76 -6.50 1.82 -14.25
N ILE A 77 -5.74 1.68 -13.17
CA ILE A 77 -5.95 2.48 -11.95
C ILE A 77 -5.37 3.88 -12.22
N SER A 78 -6.19 4.92 -12.03
CA SER A 78 -5.77 6.30 -12.29
C SER A 78 -6.12 7.23 -11.12
N LEU A 79 -5.12 7.96 -10.63
CA LEU A 79 -5.29 9.08 -9.71
C LEU A 79 -5.61 10.37 -10.48
N ASN A 80 -6.64 11.09 -10.03
CA ASN A 80 -6.94 12.45 -10.47
C ASN A 80 -7.70 13.22 -9.38
N GLY A 81 -7.31 14.48 -9.11
CA GLY A 81 -8.00 15.36 -8.16
C GLY A 81 -7.09 16.25 -7.31
N GLN A 82 -7.15 17.57 -7.51
CA GLN A 82 -6.41 18.56 -6.71
C GLN A 82 -7.06 18.87 -5.34
N THR A 83 -7.98 18.01 -4.87
CA THR A 83 -8.93 18.32 -3.78
C THR A 83 -9.20 17.15 -2.80
N GLY A 84 -8.35 16.13 -2.75
CA GLY A 84 -8.34 15.14 -1.64
C GLY A 84 -9.41 14.04 -1.67
N HIS A 85 -10.01 13.75 -2.83
CA HIS A 85 -10.92 12.61 -3.03
C HIS A 85 -10.54 11.82 -4.30
N TRP A 86 -10.40 10.50 -4.18
CA TRP A 86 -9.97 9.56 -5.23
C TRP A 86 -11.05 8.46 -5.41
N PHE A 87 -11.18 7.61 -6.44
CA PHE A 87 -10.41 7.26 -7.66
C PHE A 87 -11.39 7.10 -8.86
N HIS A 88 -10.90 6.87 -10.09
CA HIS A 88 -11.70 6.30 -11.20
C HIS A 88 -11.16 4.95 -11.69
N LEU A 89 -12.05 3.95 -11.75
CA LEU A 89 -11.88 2.68 -12.46
C LEU A 89 -12.63 2.76 -13.81
N LYS A 90 -11.96 2.45 -14.94
CA LYS A 90 -12.54 2.52 -16.28
C LYS A 90 -12.36 1.23 -17.05
N ARG A 91 -13.45 0.70 -17.62
CA ARG A 91 -13.47 -0.49 -18.51
C ARG A 91 -12.77 -0.22 -19.85
N SER A 92 -12.44 -1.30 -20.56
CA SER A 92 -11.86 -1.27 -21.92
C SER A 92 -12.71 -0.57 -22.97
N ASN A 93 -14.03 -0.54 -22.78
CA ASN A 93 -14.97 0.19 -23.62
C ASN A 93 -15.11 1.68 -23.23
N GLY A 94 -14.22 2.20 -22.38
CA GLY A 94 -14.22 3.59 -21.90
C GLY A 94 -15.30 3.91 -20.86
N GLN A 95 -16.12 2.94 -20.44
CA GLN A 95 -17.13 3.17 -19.41
C GLN A 95 -16.49 3.28 -18.01
N ASP A 96 -16.79 4.35 -17.30
CA ASP A 96 -16.54 4.45 -15.86
C ASP A 96 -17.29 3.34 -15.12
N ILE A 97 -16.56 2.60 -14.28
CA ILE A 97 -17.10 1.55 -13.39
C ILE A 97 -17.85 2.18 -12.21
N LEU A 98 -17.50 3.42 -11.85
CA LEU A 98 -18.28 4.30 -10.99
C LEU A 98 -18.61 5.59 -11.73
N LYS A 99 -19.90 5.83 -11.97
CA LYS A 99 -20.38 7.18 -12.18
C LYS A 99 -20.32 7.90 -10.84
N THR A 100 -19.61 9.02 -10.76
CA THR A 100 -19.85 10.04 -9.74
C THR A 100 -21.34 10.34 -9.74
N ARG A 101 -22.00 10.07 -8.60
CA ARG A 101 -23.46 10.21 -8.50
C ARG A 101 -23.79 11.68 -8.30
N ASN A 102 -23.82 12.43 -9.41
CA ASN A 102 -24.38 13.78 -9.46
C ASN A 102 -25.82 13.74 -8.93
N ASN A 103 -25.98 14.02 -7.64
CA ASN A 103 -27.27 14.31 -7.04
C ASN A 103 -27.11 15.57 -6.20
N ARG A 104 -27.64 16.66 -6.76
CA ARG A 104 -28.08 17.81 -5.97
C ARG A 104 -29.12 17.29 -4.96
N ASP A 105 -28.70 17.08 -3.72
CA ASP A 105 -29.47 17.46 -2.53
C ASP A 105 -28.58 17.33 -1.29
N SER A 106 -28.72 18.30 -0.39
CA SER A 106 -27.74 18.60 0.65
C SER A 106 -27.75 17.62 1.83
N LYS A 107 -26.66 16.85 1.97
CA LYS A 107 -26.00 16.49 3.24
C LYS A 107 -24.72 15.69 2.96
N ALA A 108 -23.59 16.40 2.97
CA ALA A 108 -22.21 15.90 2.78
C ALA A 108 -21.99 14.98 1.56
N GLU A 109 -21.19 15.42 0.59
CA GLU A 109 -20.69 14.55 -0.48
C GLU A 109 -19.69 13.53 0.10
N VAL A 110 -20.22 12.45 0.69
CA VAL A 110 -19.43 11.32 1.13
C VAL A 110 -18.88 10.62 -0.12
N ALA A 111 -17.61 10.86 -0.42
CA ALA A 111 -16.87 10.15 -1.44
C ALA A 111 -16.72 8.67 -1.04
N THR A 112 -17.69 7.84 -1.45
CA THR A 112 -17.60 6.38 -1.38
C THR A 112 -16.51 5.89 -2.31
N LEU A 113 -15.38 5.51 -1.74
CA LEU A 113 -14.20 5.07 -2.45
C LEU A 113 -14.29 3.55 -2.61
N SER A 114 -14.40 3.09 -3.85
CA SER A 114 -14.36 1.66 -4.17
C SER A 114 -12.91 1.19 -4.22
N TRP A 115 -12.40 0.72 -3.09
CA TRP A 115 -11.25 -0.15 -3.09
C TRP A 115 -11.70 -1.52 -3.59
N ASP A 116 -11.35 -1.90 -4.83
CA ASP A 116 -11.21 -3.33 -5.11
C ASP A 116 -10.02 -3.80 -4.26
N SER A 117 -10.30 -4.21 -3.03
CA SER A 117 -9.37 -4.52 -1.96
C SER A 117 -8.54 -5.78 -2.29
N VAL A 118 -8.09 -6.50 -1.27
CA VAL A 118 -7.62 -7.90 -1.32
C VAL A 118 -8.79 -8.88 -1.69
N ALA A 119 -9.78 -8.35 -2.42
CA ALA A 119 -11.00 -8.97 -2.89
C ALA A 119 -10.74 -9.91 -4.09
N TYR A 120 -11.49 -11.00 -4.27
CA TYR A 120 -11.42 -11.84 -5.47
C TYR A 120 -12.00 -11.10 -6.71
N PRO A 121 -11.81 -11.63 -7.94
CA PRO A 121 -12.42 -11.03 -9.13
C PRO A 121 -13.93 -10.82 -8.97
N GLY A 122 -14.36 -9.57 -8.86
CA GLY A 122 -15.75 -9.16 -8.62
C GLY A 122 -16.05 -8.61 -7.22
N GLU A 123 -15.14 -8.69 -6.25
CA GLU A 123 -15.32 -8.12 -4.91
C GLU A 123 -14.85 -6.66 -4.82
N ARG A 124 -15.76 -5.77 -4.40
CA ARG A 124 -15.53 -4.36 -4.10
C ARG A 124 -15.59 -4.15 -2.58
N ILE A 125 -14.64 -3.43 -2.01
CA ILE A 125 -14.81 -2.73 -0.73
C ILE A 125 -15.21 -1.29 -1.05
N GLU A 126 -16.41 -0.93 -0.64
CA GLU A 126 -16.92 0.43 -0.71
C GLU A 126 -16.81 1.02 0.70
N GLY A 127 -16.18 2.18 0.84
CA GLY A 127 -15.98 2.83 2.15
C GLY A 127 -15.60 4.30 2.01
N GLU A 128 -15.81 5.06 3.07
CA GLU A 128 -15.41 6.48 3.11
C GLU A 128 -13.88 6.57 3.14
N TYR A 129 -13.29 7.51 2.39
CA TYR A 129 -11.82 7.68 2.35
C TYR A 129 -11.21 7.89 3.75
N GLU A 130 -11.91 8.58 4.66
CA GLU A 130 -11.50 8.74 6.05
C GLU A 130 -11.45 7.39 6.81
N ALA A 131 -12.43 6.52 6.58
CA ALA A 131 -12.51 5.18 7.16
C ALA A 131 -11.54 4.15 6.55
N LEU A 132 -11.00 4.39 5.35
CA LEU A 132 -10.03 3.49 4.69
C LEU A 132 -8.62 3.64 5.26
N ASP A 133 -8.37 3.04 6.42
CA ASP A 133 -7.05 3.03 7.08
C ASP A 133 -6.06 2.00 6.47
N GLY A 134 -6.50 1.24 5.46
CA GLY A 134 -5.73 0.14 4.85
C GLY A 134 -5.74 -1.16 5.66
N ILE A 135 -6.35 -1.17 6.85
CA ILE A 135 -6.27 -2.28 7.81
C ILE A 135 -7.63 -2.98 7.94
N SER A 136 -7.89 -3.88 6.99
CA SER A 136 -9.04 -4.79 7.09
C SER A 136 -8.87 -5.82 8.22
N GLN A 137 -9.47 -5.54 9.37
CA GLN A 137 -9.48 -6.43 10.56
C GLN A 137 -10.11 -7.82 10.31
N ARG A 138 -10.72 -8.05 9.13
CA ARG A 138 -11.22 -9.36 8.68
C ARG A 138 -10.09 -10.38 8.54
N TYR A 139 -8.92 -9.96 8.05
CA TYR A 139 -7.79 -10.85 7.77
C TYR A 139 -7.00 -11.19 9.03
N PHE A 140 -6.50 -12.42 9.12
CA PHE A 140 -5.71 -12.88 10.26
C PHE A 140 -4.29 -12.29 10.24
N SER A 141 -3.68 -12.17 9.05
CA SER A 141 -2.45 -11.41 8.80
C SER A 141 -2.47 -10.00 9.40
N LEU A 142 -3.50 -9.21 9.08
CA LEU A 142 -3.63 -7.84 9.56
C LEU A 142 -3.91 -7.76 11.07
N ARG A 143 -4.63 -8.73 11.64
CA ARG A 143 -4.77 -8.87 13.10
C ARG A 143 -3.46 -9.24 13.81
N LEU A 144 -2.61 -10.08 13.22
CA LEU A 144 -1.27 -10.34 13.76
C LEU A 144 -0.34 -9.12 13.64
N LEU A 145 -0.46 -8.35 12.56
CA LEU A 145 0.34 -7.16 12.31
C LEU A 145 -0.01 -6.03 13.30
N PHE A 146 -1.30 -5.67 13.38
CA PHE A 146 -1.77 -4.50 14.11
C PHE A 146 -2.46 -4.80 15.44
N GLY A 147 -2.74 -6.06 15.77
CA GLY A 147 -3.32 -6.46 17.06
C GLY A 147 -4.77 -6.00 17.29
N GLY A 148 -5.50 -5.65 16.23
CA GLY A 148 -6.86 -5.07 16.33
C GLY A 148 -6.91 -3.54 16.33
N HIS A 149 -5.75 -2.88 16.39
CA HIS A 149 -5.64 -1.42 16.41
C HIS A 149 -5.68 -0.78 15.01
N LYS A 150 -6.02 0.51 14.96
CA LYS A 150 -5.95 1.39 13.79
C LYS A 150 -4.60 2.12 13.73
N PRO A 151 -4.19 2.71 12.59
CA PRO A 151 -2.91 3.43 12.48
C PRO A 151 -2.79 4.61 13.44
N ALA A 152 -3.92 5.29 13.69
CA ALA A 152 -4.02 6.42 14.60
C ALA A 152 -3.72 6.05 16.07
N ASP A 153 -3.98 4.80 16.47
CA ASP A 153 -3.77 4.32 17.84
C ASP A 153 -2.28 4.19 18.20
N PHE A 154 -1.39 4.16 17.20
CA PHE A 154 0.05 4.03 17.38
C PHE A 154 0.74 5.40 17.54
N SER A 155 1.82 5.43 18.32
CA SER A 155 2.69 6.62 18.45
C SER A 155 3.43 6.92 17.14
N TRP A 156 3.93 8.14 16.96
CA TRP A 156 4.76 8.48 15.78
C TRP A 156 5.98 7.58 15.62
N ALA A 157 6.65 7.22 16.71
CA ALA A 157 7.73 6.25 16.67
C ALA A 157 7.28 4.88 16.14
N ASP A 158 6.08 4.41 16.49
CA ASP A 158 5.54 3.17 15.96
C ASP A 158 5.04 3.27 14.52
N ARG A 159 4.41 4.38 14.12
CA ARG A 159 4.00 4.64 12.74
C ARG A 159 5.22 4.64 11.80
N LEU A 160 6.29 5.34 12.19
CA LEU A 160 7.54 5.43 11.42
C LEU A 160 8.33 4.13 11.41
N ALA A 161 8.40 3.40 12.54
CA ALA A 161 9.07 2.11 12.58
C ALA A 161 8.31 1.02 11.80
N PHE A 162 6.98 1.02 11.83
CA PHE A 162 6.15 0.16 10.97
C PHE A 162 6.48 0.41 9.50
N MET A 163 6.38 1.66 9.06
CA MET A 163 6.66 2.06 7.67
C MET A 163 8.09 1.69 7.26
N HIS A 164 9.11 2.02 8.06
CA HIS A 164 10.49 1.63 7.77
C HIS A 164 10.64 0.11 7.56
N CYS A 165 9.96 -0.69 8.38
CA CYS A 165 10.02 -2.14 8.26
C CYS A 165 9.18 -2.68 7.09
N LEU A 166 8.15 -1.95 6.66
CA LEU A 166 7.40 -2.24 5.44
C LEU A 166 8.31 -2.05 4.22
N GLU A 167 8.93 -0.88 4.07
CA GLU A 167 9.71 -0.56 2.86
C GLU A 167 10.93 -1.49 2.71
N LEU A 168 11.58 -1.86 3.83
CA LEU A 168 12.64 -2.88 3.78
C LEU A 168 12.15 -4.27 3.35
N ARG A 169 10.88 -4.62 3.58
CA ARG A 169 10.28 -5.87 3.11
C ARG A 169 9.79 -5.75 1.66
N THR A 170 9.25 -4.60 1.27
CA THR A 170 8.83 -4.30 -0.10
C THR A 170 10.05 -4.26 -1.03
N LYS A 171 11.15 -3.63 -0.61
CA LYS A 171 12.48 -3.76 -1.19
C LYS A 171 12.92 -5.22 -1.38
N GLU A 172 12.96 -6.02 -0.30
CA GLU A 172 13.37 -7.43 -0.39
C GLU A 172 12.49 -8.23 -1.37
N PHE A 173 11.21 -7.90 -1.44
CA PHE A 173 10.27 -8.48 -2.40
C PHE A 173 10.61 -8.08 -3.84
N TYR A 174 10.82 -6.79 -4.12
CA TYR A 174 11.13 -6.29 -5.46
C TYR A 174 12.54 -6.66 -5.96
N GLU A 175 13.55 -6.75 -5.09
CA GLU A 175 14.87 -7.34 -5.44
C GLU A 175 14.74 -8.82 -5.86
N MET A 176 13.78 -9.53 -5.28
CA MET A 176 13.51 -10.91 -5.62
C MET A 176 12.64 -11.04 -6.88
N LEU A 177 11.71 -10.11 -7.12
CA LEU A 177 10.89 -10.06 -8.33
C LEU A 177 11.74 -9.65 -9.55
N SER A 178 12.64 -8.68 -9.40
CA SER A 178 13.55 -8.22 -10.47
C SER A 178 14.50 -9.30 -10.98
N THR A 179 14.79 -10.31 -10.17
CA THR A 179 15.67 -11.43 -10.51
C THR A 179 14.94 -12.70 -10.95
N GLN A 180 13.65 -12.84 -10.65
CA GLN A 180 12.88 -14.08 -10.89
C GLN A 180 11.77 -13.94 -11.94
N SER A 181 11.25 -12.75 -12.18
CA SER A 181 10.14 -12.57 -13.13
C SER A 181 10.58 -12.88 -14.57
N LYS A 182 9.67 -13.54 -15.31
CA LYS A 182 9.86 -13.82 -16.73
C LYS A 182 9.71 -12.57 -17.60
N LEU A 183 8.86 -11.63 -17.19
CA LEU A 183 8.57 -10.39 -17.91
C LEU A 183 9.69 -9.37 -17.70
N GLU A 184 10.43 -9.07 -18.78
CA GLU A 184 11.60 -8.18 -18.72
C GLU A 184 11.27 -6.76 -18.23
N THR A 185 10.14 -6.19 -18.68
CA THR A 185 9.70 -4.87 -18.25
C THR A 185 9.35 -4.83 -16.76
N LEU A 186 8.76 -5.91 -16.22
CA LEU A 186 8.52 -6.06 -14.78
C LEU A 186 9.84 -6.22 -14.00
N ARG A 187 10.84 -6.91 -14.56
CA ARG A 187 12.17 -6.97 -13.93
C ARG A 187 12.79 -5.58 -13.78
N ALA A 188 12.76 -4.79 -14.84
CA ALA A 188 13.29 -3.42 -14.84
C ALA A 188 12.55 -2.50 -13.85
N ILE A 189 11.21 -2.50 -13.89
CA ILE A 189 10.38 -1.71 -12.96
C ILE A 189 10.62 -2.15 -11.51
N SER A 190 10.62 -3.46 -11.22
CA SER A 190 10.91 -3.98 -9.87
C SER A 190 12.30 -3.58 -9.39
N SER A 191 13.30 -3.55 -10.28
CA SER A 191 14.65 -3.13 -9.91
C SER A 191 14.74 -1.64 -9.56
N GLN A 192 13.92 -0.78 -10.18
CA GLN A 192 13.84 0.63 -9.81
C GLN A 192 13.12 0.80 -8.47
N ILE A 193 11.94 0.19 -8.31
CA ILE A 193 11.15 0.28 -7.07
C ILE A 193 11.99 -0.21 -5.88
N ALA A 194 12.74 -1.31 -6.02
CA ALA A 194 13.64 -1.81 -4.98
C ALA A 194 14.75 -0.82 -4.53
N ILE A 195 15.13 0.14 -5.38
CA ILE A 195 16.08 1.21 -5.03
C ILE A 195 15.33 2.31 -4.28
N ASP A 196 14.23 2.80 -4.84
CA ASP A 196 13.40 3.87 -4.26
C ASP A 196 12.92 3.47 -2.84
N GLU A 197 12.44 2.23 -2.66
CA GLU A 197 12.06 1.61 -1.38
C GLU A 197 13.18 1.60 -0.33
N LYS A 198 14.44 1.41 -0.76
CA LYS A 198 15.58 1.48 0.15
C LYS A 198 15.73 2.91 0.70
N GLU A 199 15.59 3.91 -0.16
CA GLU A 199 15.73 5.31 0.21
C GLU A 199 14.57 5.75 1.11
N HIS A 200 13.33 5.34 0.78
CA HIS A 200 12.15 5.54 1.63
C HIS A 200 12.37 4.96 3.04
N GLY A 201 12.82 3.70 3.12
CA GLY A 201 13.18 3.06 4.39
C GLY A 201 14.26 3.81 5.17
N ASP A 202 15.32 4.30 4.50
CA ASP A 202 16.39 5.07 5.14
C ASP A 202 15.89 6.44 5.66
N TYR A 203 15.02 7.15 4.93
CA TYR A 203 14.41 8.41 5.37
C TYR A 203 13.47 8.24 6.57
N LEU A 204 12.64 7.20 6.56
CA LEU A 204 11.74 6.87 7.68
C LEU A 204 12.52 6.52 8.95
N LYS A 205 13.61 5.77 8.81
CA LYS A 205 14.52 5.46 9.92
C LYS A 205 15.21 6.71 10.46
N TYR A 206 15.61 7.64 9.59
CA TYR A 206 16.16 8.92 10.02
C TYR A 206 15.13 9.72 10.82
N ALA A 207 13.91 9.87 10.31
CA ALA A 207 12.84 10.57 11.00
C ALA A 207 12.48 9.92 12.36
N LEU A 208 12.47 8.59 12.45
CA LEU A 208 12.22 7.85 13.69
C LEU A 208 13.15 8.28 14.84
N THR A 209 14.40 8.66 14.56
CA THR A 209 15.34 9.15 15.59
C THR A 209 14.90 10.45 16.27
N SER A 210 14.00 11.22 15.64
CA SER A 210 13.41 12.43 16.23
C SER A 210 12.20 12.13 17.13
N PHE A 211 11.70 10.89 17.15
CA PHE A 211 10.52 10.48 17.91
C PHE A 211 10.80 9.36 18.94
N SER A 212 12.01 8.79 18.96
CA SER A 212 12.42 7.79 19.95
C SER A 212 13.94 7.79 20.14
N GLU A 213 14.37 7.78 21.41
CA GLU A 213 15.79 7.58 21.79
C GLU A 213 16.26 6.14 21.52
N LEU A 214 15.32 5.18 21.42
CA LEU A 214 15.59 3.75 21.21
C LEU A 214 14.92 3.26 19.91
N PRO A 215 15.28 3.82 18.74
CA PRO A 215 14.63 3.51 17.46
C PRO A 215 14.73 2.02 17.10
N ALA A 216 15.82 1.36 17.49
CA ALA A 216 16.04 -0.07 17.29
C ALA A 216 14.93 -0.95 17.91
N SER A 217 14.45 -0.62 19.11
CA SER A 217 13.41 -1.40 19.81
C SER A 217 12.07 -1.36 19.06
N HIS A 218 11.70 -0.20 18.52
CA HIS A 218 10.50 -0.09 17.68
C HIS A 218 10.66 -0.88 16.37
N ILE A 219 11.83 -0.79 15.73
CA ILE A 219 12.14 -1.54 14.50
C ILE A 219 12.05 -3.05 14.75
N GLU A 220 12.68 -3.57 15.80
CA GLU A 220 12.62 -4.99 16.18
C GLU A 220 11.18 -5.47 16.43
N LYS A 221 10.38 -4.68 17.17
CA LYS A 221 8.95 -4.96 17.41
C LYS A 221 8.16 -5.09 16.11
N TRP A 222 8.37 -4.18 15.15
CA TRP A 222 7.63 -4.19 13.89
C TRP A 222 8.15 -5.23 12.89
N GLN A 223 9.46 -5.50 12.85
CA GLN A 223 10.02 -6.64 12.10
C GLN A 223 9.44 -7.97 12.58
N PHE A 224 9.31 -8.16 13.90
CA PHE A 224 8.67 -9.35 14.47
C PHE A 224 7.18 -9.45 14.07
N ARG A 225 6.41 -8.36 14.20
CA ARG A 225 4.99 -8.32 13.81
C ARG A 225 4.78 -8.60 12.32
N LEU A 226 5.61 -8.04 11.44
CA LEU A 226 5.61 -8.34 10.01
C LEU A 226 5.96 -9.81 9.72
N TYR A 227 6.94 -10.37 10.42
CA TYR A 227 7.27 -11.79 10.28
C TYR A 227 6.09 -12.70 10.69
N CYS A 228 5.39 -12.37 11.78
CA CYS A 228 4.17 -13.08 12.19
C CYS A 228 3.02 -12.88 11.19
N SER A 229 2.81 -11.67 10.64
CA SER A 229 1.73 -11.40 9.70
C SER A 229 1.88 -12.16 8.38
N LEU A 230 3.10 -12.45 7.93
CA LEU A 230 3.38 -13.31 6.78
C LEU A 230 2.88 -14.76 6.98
N TRP A 231 2.95 -15.30 8.20
CA TRP A 231 2.30 -16.59 8.51
C TRP A 231 0.78 -16.48 8.53
N GLY A 232 0.24 -15.35 9.02
CA GLY A 232 -1.18 -15.04 8.90
C GLY A 232 -1.65 -14.97 7.45
N LEU A 233 -0.81 -14.47 6.53
CA LEU A 233 -1.12 -14.34 5.10
C LEU A 233 -1.28 -15.72 4.44
N LEU A 234 -0.51 -16.73 4.88
CA LEU A 234 -0.68 -18.12 4.45
C LEU A 234 -2.00 -18.72 4.95
N VAL A 235 -2.41 -18.42 6.19
CA VAL A 235 -3.69 -18.88 6.76
C VAL A 235 -4.87 -18.20 6.07
N ASP A 236 -4.77 -16.89 5.80
CA ASP A 236 -5.77 -16.17 5.01
C ASP A 236 -5.84 -16.76 3.59
N GLY A 237 -4.71 -16.91 2.90
CA GLY A 237 -4.65 -17.49 1.55
C GLY A 237 -5.24 -18.89 1.47
N TRP A 238 -4.97 -19.78 2.43
CA TRP A 238 -5.55 -21.13 2.48
C TRP A 238 -7.07 -21.13 2.58
N ARG A 239 -7.69 -20.14 3.25
CA ARG A 239 -9.15 -20.04 3.35
C ARG A 239 -9.84 -19.63 2.05
N TYR A 240 -9.07 -19.26 1.03
CA TYR A 240 -9.58 -18.80 -0.27
C TYR A 240 -8.98 -19.58 -1.47
N LEU A 241 -8.26 -20.68 -1.21
CA LEU A 241 -7.82 -21.66 -2.22
C LEU A 241 -8.82 -22.82 -2.32
#